data_AF-X1HL08-F1
#
_entry.id   AF-X1HL08-F1
#
_cell.length_a   1.000
_cell.length_b   1.000
_cell.length_c   1.000
_cell.angle_alpha   90.00
_cell.angle_beta   90.00
_cell.angle_gamma   90.00
#
_symmetry.space_group_name_H-M   'P 1'
#
loop_
_entity.id
_entity.type
_entity.pdbx_description
1 polymer ?
#
loop_
_entity_poly.entity_id
_entity_poly.type
_entity_poly.pdbx_seq_one_letter_code
_entity_poly.pdbx_strand_id
1 'polypeptide(L)'
;MYFSVIEGVNYKKLEKVRSFIAVNLNPEIKEYLTSLQNILNIPESKIKWVEKDNLHLTMKFLGYISLEQTELIKSELKEIANRCSPLIIKLSSNIGIFLTYKM
;
A
#
# COMPACT_ATOMS: atom_id res chain seq x y z
N MET A 1 9.57 -6.46 50.65
CA MET A 1 9.82 -7.35 49.49
C MET A 1 8.46 -7.73 48.92
N TYR A 2 8.02 -7.05 47.87
CA TYR A 2 6.82 -7.43 47.12
C TYR A 2 7.22 -7.45 45.65
N PHE A 3 7.41 -8.66 45.13
CA PHE A 3 7.52 -8.92 43.70
C PHE A 3 6.11 -9.31 43.22
N SER A 4 5.46 -8.41 42.49
CA SER A 4 4.35 -8.78 41.62
C SER A 4 4.90 -8.78 40.21
N VAL A 5 5.21 -9.96 39.68
CA VAL A 5 5.44 -10.17 38.25
C VAL A 5 4.08 -9.95 37.61
N ILE A 6 3.82 -8.72 37.15
CA ILE A 6 2.77 -8.48 36.16
C ILE A 6 3.24 -9.28 34.95
N GLU A 7 2.52 -10.35 34.60
CA GLU A 7 2.78 -11.10 33.37
C GLU A 7 3.02 -10.10 32.26
N GLY A 8 4.22 -10.16 31.67
CA GLY A 8 4.71 -9.15 30.75
C GLY A 8 3.74 -9.02 29.59
N VAL A 9 2.90 -7.98 29.62
CA VAL A 9 2.06 -7.61 28.48
C VAL A 9 3.02 -7.33 27.34
N ASN A 10 3.02 -8.21 26.33
CA ASN A 10 3.83 -8.00 25.15
C ASN A 10 3.20 -6.87 24.35
N TYR A 11 3.62 -5.63 24.63
CA TYR A 11 3.10 -4.42 23.99
C TYR A 11 3.19 -4.45 22.46
N LYS A 12 4.09 -5.25 21.87
CA LYS A 12 4.14 -5.48 20.40
C LYS A 12 2.85 -6.11 19.84
N LYS A 13 2.07 -6.82 20.66
CA LYS A 13 0.81 -7.46 20.24
C LYS A 13 -0.33 -6.44 20.06
N LEU A 14 -0.24 -5.29 20.72
CA LEU A 14 -1.26 -4.22 20.68
C LEU A 14 -0.99 -3.19 19.58
N GLU A 15 0.25 -3.11 19.06
CA GLU A 15 0.57 -2.22 17.95
C GLU A 15 -0.16 -2.65 16.68
N LYS A 16 -1.01 -1.74 16.18
CA LYS A 16 -1.75 -1.91 14.93
C LYS A 16 -1.24 -0.93 13.89
N VAL A 17 -1.06 -1.43 12.67
CA VAL A 17 -0.58 -0.65 11.52
C VAL A 17 -1.62 -0.63 10.41
N ARG A 18 -1.83 0.53 9.80
CA ARG A 18 -2.70 0.65 8.62
C ARG A 18 -2.01 -0.03 7.44
N SER A 19 -2.61 -1.10 6.93
CA SER A 19 -2.01 -1.97 5.93
C SER A 19 -2.90 -2.16 4.71
N PHE A 20 -2.25 -2.49 3.60
CA PHE A 20 -2.87 -2.85 2.34
C PHE A 20 -1.93 -3.79 1.56
N ILE A 21 -2.48 -4.48 0.57
CA ILE A 21 -1.75 -5.35 -0.37
C ILE A 21 -1.67 -4.60 -1.70
N ALA A 22 -0.50 -4.55 -2.30
CA ALA A 22 -0.26 -3.86 -3.56
C ALA A 22 0.74 -4.59 -4.46
N VAL A 23 0.61 -4.38 -5.76
CA VAL A 23 1.63 -4.72 -6.76
C VAL A 23 2.54 -3.50 -6.94
N ASN A 24 3.84 -3.72 -6.77
CA ASN A 24 4.82 -2.67 -7.04
C ASN A 24 4.94 -2.45 -8.56
N LEU A 25 5.05 -1.19 -8.97
CA LEU A 25 5.25 -0.83 -10.38
C LEU A 25 6.74 -0.90 -10.70
N ASN A 26 7.07 -1.30 -11.93
CA ASN A 26 8.46 -1.27 -12.39
C ASN A 26 8.99 0.18 -12.47
N PRO A 27 10.32 0.39 -12.46
CA PRO A 27 10.90 1.74 -12.46
C PRO A 27 10.48 2.60 -13.65
N GLU A 28 10.38 2.01 -14.84
CA GLU A 28 9.98 2.68 -16.08
C GLU A 28 8.57 3.28 -15.98
N ILE A 29 7.62 2.53 -15.45
CA ILE A 29 6.26 3.02 -15.22
C ILE A 29 6.26 4.16 -14.19
N LYS A 30 7.01 4.02 -13.09
CA LYS A 30 7.09 5.08 -12.07
C LYS A 30 7.64 6.37 -12.66
N GLU A 31 8.67 6.28 -13.51
CA GLU A 31 9.25 7.44 -14.21
C GLU A 31 8.28 8.10 -15.17
N TYR A 32 7.60 7.30 -15.97
CA TYR A 32 6.56 7.79 -16.86
C TYR A 32 5.46 8.54 -16.09
N LEU A 33 4.93 7.95 -15.01
CA LEU A 33 3.89 8.59 -14.20
C LEU A 33 4.38 9.88 -13.54
N THR A 34 5.61 9.93 -13.02
CA THR A 34 6.19 11.17 -12.48
C THR A 34 6.35 12.24 -13.56
N SER A 35 6.78 11.87 -14.78
CA SER A 35 6.83 12.83 -15.90
C SER A 35 5.44 13.36 -16.25
N LEU A 36 4.40 12.51 -16.18
CA LEU A 36 3.03 12.90 -16.45
C LEU A 36 2.49 13.89 -15.40
N GLN A 37 2.82 13.69 -14.12
CA GLN A 37 2.51 14.65 -13.04
C GLN A 37 3.11 16.03 -13.35
N ASN A 38 4.36 16.07 -13.83
CA ASN A 38 5.04 17.31 -14.21
C ASN A 38 4.41 17.96 -15.46
N ILE A 39 4.04 17.17 -16.47
CA ILE A 39 3.39 17.66 -17.69
C ILE A 39 2.01 18.27 -17.39
N LEU A 40 1.25 17.66 -16.48
CA LEU A 40 -0.05 18.20 -16.05
C LEU A 40 0.11 19.56 -15.36
N ASN A 41 1.27 19.81 -14.72
CA ASN A 41 1.66 21.09 -14.15
C ASN A 41 0.58 21.73 -13.26
N ILE A 42 -0.12 20.89 -12.49
CA ILE A 42 -1.16 21.36 -11.57
C ILE A 42 -0.47 21.84 -10.29
N PRO A 43 -0.76 23.06 -9.82
CA PRO A 43 -0.15 23.60 -8.62
C PRO A 43 -0.34 22.67 -7.42
N GLU A 44 0.68 22.53 -6.58
CA GLU A 44 0.62 21.73 -5.34
C GLU A 44 -0.46 22.23 -4.37
N SER A 45 -0.85 23.51 -4.47
CA SER A 45 -1.98 24.08 -3.72
C SER A 45 -3.33 23.47 -4.09
N LYS A 46 -3.44 22.78 -5.24
CA LYS A 46 -4.66 22.13 -5.73
C LYS A 46 -4.60 20.61 -5.67
N ILE A 47 -3.42 20.02 -5.89
CA ILE A 47 -3.23 18.56 -5.88
C ILE A 47 -1.97 18.24 -5.07
N LYS A 48 -2.13 17.35 -4.10
CA LYS A 48 -0.99 16.69 -3.46
C LYS A 48 -0.60 15.46 -4.28
N TRP A 49 0.50 15.55 -5.02
CA TRP A 49 1.03 14.44 -5.79
C TRP A 49 1.56 13.33 -4.89
N VAL A 50 1.47 12.08 -5.37
CA VAL A 50 2.07 10.92 -4.71
C VAL A 50 3.52 10.82 -5.14
N GLU A 51 4.43 10.70 -4.17
CA GLU A 51 5.87 10.50 -4.40
C GLU A 51 6.15 9.29 -5.30
N LYS A 52 7.18 9.37 -6.14
CA LYS A 52 7.57 8.32 -7.10
C LYS A 52 7.63 6.94 -6.45
N ASP A 53 8.29 6.82 -5.30
CA ASP A 53 8.50 5.53 -4.63
C ASP A 53 7.21 4.94 -4.06
N ASN A 54 6.25 5.80 -3.73
CA ASN A 54 4.95 5.42 -3.22
C ASN A 54 3.94 5.08 -4.32
N LEU A 55 4.30 5.16 -5.61
CA LEU A 55 3.42 4.73 -6.70
C LEU A 55 3.29 3.20 -6.73
N HIS A 56 2.07 2.71 -6.59
CA HIS A 56 1.75 1.27 -6.59
C HIS A 56 0.33 1.03 -7.10
N LEU A 57 0.05 -0.22 -7.49
CA LEU A 57 -1.31 -0.67 -7.77
C LEU A 57 -1.87 -1.34 -6.51
N THR A 58 -2.77 -0.67 -5.80
CA THR A 58 -3.44 -1.25 -4.62
C THR A 58 -4.39 -2.36 -5.04
N MET A 59 -4.24 -3.53 -4.43
CA MET A 59 -5.14 -4.68 -4.62
C MET A 59 -6.22 -4.75 -3.54
N LYS A 60 -5.83 -4.56 -2.27
CA LYS A 60 -6.76 -4.70 -1.14
C LYS A 60 -6.35 -3.86 0.05
N PHE A 61 -7.26 -3.01 0.53
CA PHE A 61 -7.13 -2.37 1.83
C PHE A 61 -7.50 -3.34 2.96
N LEU A 62 -6.63 -3.44 3.97
CA LEU A 62 -6.81 -4.30 5.14
C LEU A 62 -7.21 -3.51 6.40
N GLY A 63 -7.00 -2.20 6.40
CA GLY A 63 -7.24 -1.36 7.58
C GLY A 63 -6.15 -1.53 8.63
N TYR A 64 -6.50 -1.40 9.91
CA TYR A 64 -5.55 -1.56 11.02
C TYR A 64 -5.45 -3.02 11.44
N ILE A 65 -4.27 -3.62 11.23
CA ILE A 65 -3.97 -5.01 11.61
C ILE A 65 -2.79 -5.05 12.58
N SER A 66 -2.71 -6.09 13.41
CA SER A 66 -1.56 -6.28 14.31
C SER A 66 -0.30 -6.69 13.55
N LEU A 67 0.86 -6.56 14.19
CA LEU A 67 2.12 -7.08 13.64
C LEU A 67 2.07 -8.60 13.42
N GLU A 68 1.42 -9.35 14.32
CA GLU A 68 1.22 -10.80 14.17
C GLU A 68 0.40 -11.13 12.91
N GLN A 69 -0.71 -10.42 12.69
CA GLN A 69 -1.51 -10.55 11.47
C GLN A 69 -0.69 -10.18 10.22
N THR A 70 0.18 -9.18 10.32
CA THR A 70 1.03 -8.75 9.21
C THR A 70 1.99 -9.86 8.77
N GLU A 71 2.65 -10.54 9.72
CA GLU A 71 3.56 -11.64 9.40
C GLU A 71 2.84 -12.86 8.82
N LEU A 72 1.65 -13.19 9.35
CA LEU A 72 0.80 -14.25 8.77
C LEU A 72 0.37 -13.94 7.35
N ILE A 73 -0.07 -12.70 7.08
CA ILE A 73 -0.48 -12.29 5.73
C ILE A 73 0.72 -12.34 4.76
N LYS A 74 1.92 -11.95 5.20
CA LYS A 74 3.13 -12.04 4.37
C LYS A 74 3.44 -13.49 3.98
N SER A 75 3.36 -14.45 4.91
CA SER A 75 3.63 -15.85 4.60
C SER A 75 2.61 -16.43 3.63
N GLU A 76 1.32 -16.17 3.84
CA GLU A 76 0.26 -16.63 2.94
C GLU A 76 0.38 -16.02 1.54
N LEU A 77 0.67 -14.72 1.45
CA LEU A 77 0.87 -14.07 0.15
C LEU A 77 2.07 -14.62 -0.61
N LYS A 78 3.14 -15.01 0.07
CA LYS A 78 4.30 -15.65 -0.55
C LYS A 78 3.92 -17.00 -1.16
N GLU A 79 3.18 -17.82 -0.43
CA GLU A 79 2.69 -19.11 -0.92
C GLU A 79 1.74 -18.97 -2.11
N ILE A 80 0.83 -18.00 -2.07
CA ILE A 80 -0.08 -17.70 -3.17
C ILE A 80 0.73 -17.23 -4.40
N ALA A 81 1.65 -16.28 -4.21
CA ALA A 81 2.46 -15.72 -5.30
C ALA A 81 3.30 -16.80 -6.01
N ASN A 82 3.84 -17.77 -5.28
CA ASN A 82 4.60 -18.88 -5.84
C ASN A 82 3.76 -19.81 -6.73
N ARG A 83 2.44 -19.79 -6.58
CA ARG A 83 1.49 -20.62 -7.35
C ARG A 83 0.82 -19.84 -8.49
N CYS A 84 1.09 -18.55 -8.60
CA CYS A 84 0.53 -17.69 -9.63
C CYS A 84 1.57 -17.41 -10.72
N SER A 85 1.13 -17.42 -11.98
CA SER A 85 1.95 -16.91 -13.09
C SER A 85 2.15 -15.40 -12.96
N PRO A 86 3.25 -14.84 -13.50
CA PRO A 86 3.47 -13.39 -13.54
C PRO A 86 2.29 -12.64 -14.17
N LEU A 87 1.91 -11.51 -13.57
CA LEU A 87 0.87 -10.64 -14.15
C LEU A 87 1.48 -9.75 -15.23
N ILE A 88 0.88 -9.77 -16.42
CA ILE A 88 1.20 -8.83 -17.49
C ILE A 88 0.19 -7.68 -17.43
N ILE A 89 0.65 -6.51 -17.02
CA ILE A 89 -0.17 -5.31 -16.86
C ILE A 89 0.26 -4.27 -17.88
N LYS A 90 -0.71 -3.67 -18.59
CA LYS A 90 -0.49 -2.56 -19.52
C LYS A 90 -1.18 -1.31 -19.00
N LEU A 91 -0.44 -0.21 -18.96
CA LEU A 91 -1.04 1.10 -18.70
C LEU A 91 -1.86 1.56 -19.92
N SER A 92 -3.05 2.05 -19.65
CA SER A 92 -3.85 2.76 -20.65
C SER A 92 -3.29 4.15 -20.90
N SER A 93 -3.53 4.70 -22.10
CA SER A 93 -3.29 6.12 -22.41
C SER A 93 -4.26 7.06 -21.69
N ASN A 94 -5.35 6.52 -21.13
CA ASN A 94 -6.43 7.32 -20.54
C ASN A 94 -6.19 7.56 -19.05
N ILE A 95 -6.50 8.77 -18.59
CA ILE A 95 -6.46 9.15 -17.17
C ILE A 95 -7.89 9.27 -16.67
N GLY A 96 -8.18 8.65 -15.52
CA GLY A 96 -9.47 8.76 -14.84
C GLY A 96 -9.40 9.67 -13.62
N ILE A 97 -10.54 10.24 -13.23
CA ILE A 97 -10.71 11.00 -12.00
C ILE A 97 -11.80 10.30 -11.19
N PHE A 98 -11.55 10.05 -9.91
CA PHE A 98 -12.52 9.42 -9.02
C PHE A 98 -13.21 10.46 -8.13
N LEU A 99 -14.44 10.81 -8.47
CA LEU A 99 -15.46 11.44 -7.62
C LEU A 99 -16.84 11.12 -8.20
N THR A 100 -17.70 10.40 -7.47
CA THR A 100 -19.15 10.39 -7.73
C THR A 100 -19.86 10.70 -6.43
N TYR A 101 -20.22 11.96 -6.26
CA TYR A 101 -21.20 12.39 -5.28
C TYR A 101 -22.53 11.64 -5.57
N LYS A 102 -23.09 10.98 -4.56
CA LYS A 102 -24.54 11.00 -4.35
C LYS A 102 -24.74 11.60 -2.97
N MET A 103 -25.42 12.75 -2.92
CA MET A 103 -26.23 13.10 -1.75
C MET A 103 -27.34 12.05 -1.62
#